data_AF-A0AA35Y3Q2-F1
#
_entry.id   AF-A0AA35Y3Q2-F1
#
_cell.length_a   1.000
_cell.length_b   1.000
_cell.length_c   1.000
_cell.angle_alpha   90.00
_cell.angle_beta   90.00
_cell.angle_gamma   90.00
#
_symmetry.space_group_name_H-M   'P 1'
#
loop_
_entity.id
_entity.type
_entity.pdbx_description
1 polymer ?
#
loop_
_entity_poly.entity_id
_entity_poly.type
_entity_poly.pdbx_seq_one_letter_code
_entity_poly.pdbx_strand_id
1 'polypeptide(L)'
;MRNSNGFAVCLTVAVLTVSGLTVSGAQAQSLPGVDSAGSAMSGMTGGMGNMASGAMGSMLPNVSSASMGNVAGVLSYCVQNNYLNGSGATSALGSLTGKQDVTSSSDYTAGQQGQLLTGGDNPFSLSSLTSGIKKKVCNMVLDRAKNLI
;
A
#
# COMPACT_ATOMS: atom_id res chain seq x y z
N MET A 1 12.19 -40.79 19.23
CA MET A 1 13.63 -41.10 19.30
C MET A 1 14.17 -41.09 17.87
N ARG A 2 15.27 -40.33 17.63
CA ARG A 2 16.31 -40.38 16.57
C ARG A 2 16.06 -41.39 15.42
N ASN A 3 16.26 -41.10 14.14
CA ASN A 3 17.46 -40.49 13.56
C ASN A 3 17.28 -40.26 12.04
N SER A 4 17.99 -39.23 11.56
CA SER A 4 18.20 -38.74 10.21
C SER A 4 18.75 -39.77 9.18
N ASN A 5 18.54 -39.51 7.88
CA ASN A 5 19.59 -39.21 6.88
C ASN A 5 19.12 -39.50 5.43
N GLY A 6 19.26 -38.52 4.53
CA GLY A 6 19.04 -38.71 3.10
C GLY A 6 19.10 -37.40 2.31
N PHE A 7 20.28 -36.78 2.25
CA PHE A 7 20.59 -35.65 1.38
C PHE A 7 20.35 -36.01 -0.10
N ALA A 8 19.49 -35.28 -0.79
CA ALA A 8 19.40 -35.28 -2.25
C ALA A 8 19.52 -33.83 -2.76
N VAL A 9 20.75 -33.42 -2.99
CA VAL A 9 21.12 -32.20 -3.73
C VAL A 9 20.79 -32.46 -5.20
N CYS A 10 19.71 -31.89 -5.71
CA CYS A 10 19.43 -31.85 -7.15
C CYS A 10 19.86 -30.47 -7.68
N LEU A 11 21.12 -30.41 -8.09
CA LEU A 11 21.70 -29.35 -8.91
C LEU A 11 21.26 -29.61 -10.37
N THR A 12 20.32 -28.82 -10.90
CA THR A 12 19.99 -28.86 -12.34
C THR A 12 20.36 -27.57 -13.04
N VAL A 13 21.13 -27.79 -14.10
CA VAL A 13 21.81 -26.88 -15.00
C VAL A 13 20.85 -26.06 -15.86
N ALA A 14 21.30 -24.87 -16.23
CA ALA A 14 20.68 -23.92 -17.15
C ALA A 14 20.26 -24.52 -18.50
N VAL A 15 19.11 -24.09 -19.02
CA VAL A 15 18.78 -24.16 -20.45
C VAL A 15 18.29 -22.79 -20.92
N LEU A 16 19.01 -22.22 -21.88
CA LEU A 16 18.64 -21.07 -22.68
C LEU A 16 17.67 -21.53 -23.78
N THR A 17 16.49 -20.91 -23.90
CA THR A 17 15.71 -20.92 -25.14
C THR A 17 15.27 -19.51 -25.49
N VAL A 18 15.87 -19.01 -26.58
CA VAL A 18 15.50 -17.84 -27.36
C VAL A 18 14.27 -18.16 -28.20
N SER A 19 13.33 -17.21 -28.32
CA SER A 19 12.61 -16.81 -29.57
C SER A 19 11.18 -16.34 -29.28
N GLY A 20 10.83 -15.14 -29.74
CA GLY A 20 9.43 -14.73 -29.89
C GLY A 20 9.15 -13.23 -29.75
N LEU A 21 9.66 -12.42 -30.68
CA LEU A 21 9.21 -11.03 -30.88
C LEU A 21 7.93 -11.06 -31.71
N THR A 22 6.80 -10.64 -31.14
CA THR A 22 5.61 -10.26 -31.90
C THR A 22 5.11 -8.90 -31.45
N VAL A 23 5.60 -7.85 -32.12
CA VAL A 23 4.92 -6.55 -32.24
C VAL A 23 3.94 -6.68 -33.39
N SER A 24 2.66 -6.38 -33.15
CA SER A 24 1.74 -5.76 -34.12
C SER A 24 0.37 -5.57 -33.48
N GLY A 25 -0.18 -4.35 -33.59
CA GLY A 25 -1.59 -4.10 -33.32
C GLY A 25 -1.90 -2.83 -32.53
N ALA A 26 -1.39 -1.68 -32.97
CA ALA A 26 -2.09 -0.43 -32.73
C ALA A 26 -3.40 -0.48 -33.52
N GLN A 27 -4.53 -0.63 -32.81
CA GLN A 27 -5.85 -0.42 -33.38
C GLN A 27 -6.51 0.73 -32.62
N ALA A 28 -6.31 1.91 -33.19
CA ALA A 28 -7.17 3.05 -32.97
C ALA A 28 -8.52 2.73 -33.62
N GLN A 29 -9.51 2.37 -32.82
CA GLN A 29 -10.91 2.35 -33.25
C GLN A 29 -11.61 3.52 -32.57
N SER A 30 -11.73 4.59 -33.35
CA SER A 30 -12.68 5.67 -33.15
C SER A 30 -14.09 5.12 -32.92
N LEU A 31 -14.68 5.45 -31.77
CA LEU A 31 -16.11 5.25 -31.51
C LEU A 31 -16.80 6.63 -31.50
N PRO A 32 -17.58 6.96 -32.54
CA PRO A 32 -18.53 8.06 -32.52
C PRO A 32 -19.80 7.62 -31.80
N GLY A 33 -20.31 8.43 -30.87
CA GLY A 33 -21.58 8.13 -30.21
C GLY A 33 -21.75 8.79 -28.85
N VAL A 34 -21.82 10.12 -28.84
CA VAL A 34 -22.58 10.83 -27.81
C VAL A 34 -24.05 10.70 -28.19
N ASP A 35 -24.81 9.88 -27.47
CA ASP A 35 -26.21 10.20 -27.17
C ASP A 35 -26.75 9.35 -26.01
N SER A 36 -27.10 10.08 -24.95
CA SER A 36 -28.26 9.93 -24.08
C SER A 36 -28.43 8.74 -23.11
N ALA A 37 -28.68 9.18 -21.88
CA ALA A 37 -29.60 8.64 -20.89
C ALA A 37 -29.08 7.58 -19.90
N GLY A 38 -29.12 7.97 -18.62
CA GLY A 38 -29.23 7.00 -17.52
C GLY A 38 -28.34 7.31 -16.34
N SER A 39 -28.83 8.18 -15.45
CA SER A 39 -28.71 8.05 -13.99
C SER A 39 -27.68 7.03 -13.46
N ALA A 40 -26.43 7.44 -13.30
CA ALA A 40 -25.44 6.71 -12.50
C ALA A 40 -24.36 7.62 -11.89
N MET A 41 -24.68 8.90 -11.66
CA MET A 41 -23.79 9.81 -10.91
C MET A 41 -24.05 9.68 -9.40
N SER A 42 -23.93 8.46 -8.89
CA SER A 42 -23.88 8.15 -7.46
C SER A 42 -22.96 6.94 -7.32
N GLY A 43 -21.65 7.19 -7.22
CA GLY A 43 -20.66 6.11 -7.12
C GLY A 43 -19.21 6.50 -7.40
N MET A 44 -18.94 7.66 -8.02
CA MET A 44 -17.57 8.09 -8.33
C MET A 44 -16.92 8.92 -7.20
N THR A 45 -17.11 8.52 -5.95
CA THR A 45 -16.41 9.10 -4.78
C THR A 45 -15.48 8.07 -4.10
N GLY A 46 -15.39 6.84 -4.61
CA GLY A 46 -14.59 5.76 -4.00
C GLY A 46 -13.26 5.42 -4.69
N GLY A 47 -12.90 6.08 -5.79
CA GLY A 47 -11.82 5.63 -6.69
C GLY A 47 -10.60 6.55 -6.83
N MET A 48 -10.57 7.70 -6.16
CA MET A 48 -9.50 8.70 -6.32
C MET A 48 -8.23 8.34 -5.49
N GLY A 49 -7.82 7.07 -5.50
CA GLY A 49 -6.59 6.60 -4.89
C GLY A 49 -5.61 5.95 -5.87
N ASN A 50 -6.04 5.65 -7.10
CA ASN A 50 -5.26 4.79 -8.02
C ASN A 50 -4.83 5.46 -9.34
N MET A 51 -5.19 6.72 -9.59
CA MET A 51 -4.83 7.42 -10.84
C MET A 51 -3.60 8.35 -10.72
N ALA A 52 -2.89 8.35 -9.59
CA ALA A 52 -1.59 9.05 -9.44
C ALA A 52 -0.38 8.09 -9.60
N SER A 53 -0.64 6.82 -9.89
CA SER A 53 0.32 5.71 -9.86
C SER A 53 0.88 5.35 -11.24
N GLY A 54 0.94 6.27 -12.20
CA GLY A 54 1.44 5.95 -13.54
C GLY A 54 2.97 6.01 -13.70
N ALA A 55 3.64 6.89 -12.95
CA ALA A 55 5.08 7.13 -13.10
C ALA A 55 5.83 7.39 -11.78
N MET A 56 5.13 7.80 -10.70
CA MET A 56 5.71 7.96 -9.36
C MET A 56 5.19 6.95 -8.32
N GLY A 57 4.24 6.08 -8.69
CA GLY A 57 3.69 5.05 -7.81
C GLY A 57 4.66 3.90 -7.52
N SER A 58 5.59 3.63 -8.45
CA SER A 58 6.53 2.50 -8.37
C SER A 58 7.60 2.66 -7.27
N MET A 59 7.73 3.86 -6.70
CA MET A 59 8.72 4.18 -5.65
C MET A 59 8.09 4.39 -4.27
N LEU A 60 6.76 4.45 -4.20
CA LEU A 60 6.03 4.71 -2.96
C LEU A 60 5.40 3.42 -2.44
N PRO A 61 5.48 3.16 -1.12
CA PRO A 61 4.92 1.95 -0.53
C PRO A 61 3.41 1.92 -0.72
N ASN A 62 2.86 0.76 -1.09
CA ASN A 62 1.43 0.59 -1.27
C ASN A 62 0.73 0.51 0.09
N VAL A 63 0.40 1.67 0.67
CA VAL A 63 -0.33 1.80 1.94
C VAL A 63 -1.70 1.09 1.93
N SER A 64 -2.24 0.79 0.75
CA SER A 64 -3.52 0.09 0.62
C SER A 64 -3.45 -1.35 1.10
N SER A 65 -2.28 -1.98 0.95
CA SER A 65 -1.99 -3.35 1.38
C SER A 65 -1.62 -3.44 2.87
N ALA A 66 -1.53 -2.30 3.56
CA ALA A 66 -1.22 -2.28 4.99
C ALA A 66 -2.46 -2.60 5.85
N SER A 67 -2.25 -3.41 6.88
CA SER A 67 -3.27 -3.75 7.87
C SER A 67 -3.75 -2.49 8.61
N MET A 68 -5.01 -2.48 9.06
CA MET A 68 -5.58 -1.37 9.84
C MET A 68 -4.75 -1.07 11.10
N GLY A 69 -4.26 -2.12 11.79
CA GLY A 69 -3.32 -2.03 12.90
C GLY A 69 -2.06 -1.24 12.53
N ASN A 70 -1.40 -1.63 11.43
CA ASN A 70 -0.20 -0.96 10.98
C ASN A 70 -0.44 0.50 10.57
N VAL A 71 -1.51 0.77 9.82
CA VAL A 71 -1.92 2.13 9.43
C VAL A 71 -2.12 3.02 10.65
N ALA A 72 -2.84 2.52 11.68
CA ALA A 72 -3.05 3.25 12.92
C ALA A 72 -1.74 3.53 13.68
N GLY A 73 -0.81 2.55 13.70
CA GLY A 73 0.49 2.69 14.33
C GLY A 73 1.38 3.72 13.63
N VAL A 74 1.46 3.66 12.29
CA VAL A 74 2.25 4.61 11.49
C VAL A 74 1.65 6.02 11.58
N LEU A 75 0.32 6.13 11.59
CA LEU A 75 -0.35 7.41 11.81
C LEU A 75 0.00 8.01 13.18
N SER A 76 0.09 7.18 14.23
CA SER A 76 0.54 7.60 15.56
C SER A 76 1.97 8.15 15.52
N TYR A 77 2.88 7.40 14.88
CA TYR A 77 4.26 7.84 14.68
C TYR A 77 4.33 9.19 13.93
N CYS A 78 3.53 9.36 12.89
CA CYS A 78 3.47 10.59 12.10
C CYS A 78 3.00 11.82 12.89
N VAL A 79 2.00 11.65 13.76
CA VAL A 79 1.50 12.72 14.64
C VAL A 79 2.52 13.03 15.74
N GLN A 80 3.08 11.99 16.38
CA GLN A 80 4.04 12.14 17.47
C GLN A 80 5.34 12.83 17.02
N ASN A 81 5.76 12.62 15.77
CA ASN A 81 6.95 13.25 15.18
C ASN A 81 6.66 14.57 14.43
N ASN A 82 5.46 15.14 14.55
CA ASN A 82 5.05 16.40 13.88
C ASN A 82 5.16 16.36 12.34
N TYR A 83 5.08 15.17 11.74
CA TYR A 83 5.01 15.00 10.28
C TYR A 83 3.59 15.28 9.76
N LEU A 84 2.57 14.99 10.56
CA LEU A 84 1.20 15.43 10.34
C LEU A 84 0.76 16.28 11.51
N ASN A 85 0.29 17.49 11.20
CA ASN A 85 -0.19 18.43 12.19
C ASN A 85 -1.64 18.74 11.81
N GLY A 86 -2.59 18.22 12.58
CA GLY A 86 -4.01 18.47 12.34
C GLY A 86 -4.93 17.55 13.10
N SER A 87 -6.05 18.11 13.58
CA SER A 87 -7.09 17.40 14.32
C SER A 87 -7.66 16.21 13.56
N GLY A 88 -7.61 16.24 12.22
CA GLY A 88 -8.05 15.13 11.38
C GLY A 88 -7.21 13.86 11.52
N ALA A 89 -5.90 13.98 11.76
CA ALA A 89 -5.03 12.83 11.97
C ALA A 89 -5.30 12.16 13.33
N THR A 90 -5.44 12.97 14.39
CA THR A 90 -5.80 12.48 15.72
C THR A 90 -7.20 11.85 15.74
N SER A 91 -8.16 12.43 15.01
CA SER A 91 -9.53 11.90 14.93
C SER A 91 -9.58 10.57 14.17
N ALA A 92 -8.89 10.48 13.02
CA ALA A 92 -8.78 9.23 12.27
C ALA A 92 -8.03 8.15 13.06
N LEU A 93 -6.98 8.54 13.79
CA LEU A 93 -6.25 7.65 14.69
C LEU A 93 -7.16 7.09 15.78
N GLY A 94 -7.89 7.95 16.50
CA GLY A 94 -8.84 7.51 17.54
C GLY A 94 -9.93 6.59 17.00
N SER A 95 -10.41 6.86 15.78
CA SER A 95 -11.42 6.03 15.11
C SER A 95 -10.89 4.65 14.72
N LEU A 96 -9.61 4.55 14.35
CA LEU A 96 -8.95 3.28 14.06
C LEU A 96 -8.60 2.51 15.33
N THR A 97 -7.98 3.16 16.32
CA THR A 97 -7.58 2.50 17.58
C THR A 97 -8.77 2.13 18.45
N GLY A 98 -9.93 2.75 18.23
CA GLY A 98 -11.20 2.36 18.83
C GLY A 98 -11.81 1.09 18.23
N LYS A 99 -11.29 0.57 17.10
CA LYS A 99 -11.74 -0.72 16.56
C LYS A 99 -11.02 -1.88 17.26
N GLN A 100 -11.75 -2.98 17.44
CA GLN A 100 -11.25 -4.18 18.10
C GLN A 100 -10.07 -4.78 17.33
N ASP A 101 -9.11 -5.35 18.05
CA ASP A 101 -7.89 -6.01 17.54
C ASP A 101 -6.88 -5.11 16.80
N VAL A 102 -7.17 -3.82 16.61
CA VAL A 102 -6.23 -2.87 15.96
C VAL A 102 -5.01 -2.63 16.85
N THR A 103 -5.23 -2.20 18.10
CA THR A 103 -4.15 -1.86 19.03
C THR A 103 -3.43 -3.08 19.60
N SER A 104 -4.09 -4.24 19.61
CA SER A 104 -3.53 -5.51 20.07
C SER A 104 -2.68 -6.23 19.01
N SER A 105 -2.73 -5.77 17.75
CA SER A 105 -1.95 -6.37 16.67
C SER A 105 -0.45 -6.08 16.77
N SER A 106 0.39 -7.05 16.39
CA SER A 106 1.84 -6.84 16.19
C SER A 106 2.11 -5.74 15.18
N ASP A 107 1.25 -5.66 14.16
CA ASP A 107 1.29 -4.69 13.07
C ASP A 107 1.19 -3.25 13.58
N TYR A 108 0.35 -3.00 14.60
CA TYR A 108 0.26 -1.69 15.26
C TYR A 108 1.54 -1.31 15.98
N THR A 109 2.17 -2.26 16.66
CA THR A 109 3.47 -2.03 17.32
C THR A 109 4.56 -1.72 16.31
N ALA A 110 4.63 -2.45 15.18
CA ALA A 110 5.54 -2.14 14.08
C ALA A 110 5.28 -0.74 13.50
N GLY A 111 4.00 -0.37 13.33
CA GLY A 111 3.60 0.95 12.86
C GLY A 111 4.08 2.08 13.77
N GLN A 112 3.96 1.90 15.09
CA GLN A 112 4.45 2.87 16.08
C GLN A 112 5.97 3.05 16.05
N GLN A 113 6.71 2.03 15.61
CA GLN A 113 8.15 2.13 15.37
C GLN A 113 8.50 2.84 14.05
N GLY A 114 7.49 3.31 13.32
CA GLY A 114 7.66 3.93 12.01
C GLY A 114 7.90 2.90 10.91
N GLN A 115 7.42 1.66 11.06
CA GLN A 115 7.47 0.64 10.01
C GLN A 115 6.11 0.47 9.35
N LEU A 116 6.06 0.72 8.04
CA LEU A 116 4.87 0.51 7.23
C LEU A 116 4.93 -0.87 6.57
N LEU A 117 4.05 -1.76 6.97
CA LEU A 117 3.90 -3.12 6.45
C LEU A 117 2.95 -3.07 5.27
N THR A 118 3.43 -3.32 4.05
CA THR A 118 2.61 -3.24 2.81
C THR A 118 2.35 -4.61 2.18
N GLY A 119 2.46 -5.68 2.96
CA GLY A 119 2.21 -7.06 2.52
C GLY A 119 3.36 -7.71 1.74
N GLY A 120 4.50 -7.03 1.56
CA GLY A 120 5.74 -7.63 1.07
C GLY A 120 6.66 -8.11 2.19
N ASP A 121 7.74 -8.83 1.85
CA ASP A 121 8.69 -9.38 2.83
C ASP A 121 9.46 -8.33 3.65
N ASN A 122 9.46 -7.06 3.21
CA ASN A 122 10.25 -6.01 3.83
C ASN A 122 9.38 -4.85 4.36
N PRO A 123 9.45 -4.52 5.67
CA PRO A 123 8.79 -3.36 6.23
C PRO A 123 9.42 -2.07 5.67
N PHE A 124 8.58 -1.13 5.25
CA PHE A 124 9.04 0.17 4.80
C PHE A 124 9.27 1.11 6.00
N SER A 125 10.53 1.33 6.36
CA SER A 125 10.90 2.14 7.53
C SER A 125 10.89 3.63 7.23
N LEU A 126 9.95 4.36 7.83
CA LEU A 126 9.89 5.82 7.75
C LEU A 126 11.09 6.49 8.43
N SER A 127 11.68 5.85 9.44
CA SER A 127 12.83 6.39 10.18
C SER A 127 14.03 6.72 9.29
N SER A 128 14.29 5.89 8.27
CA SER A 128 15.43 6.00 7.35
C SER A 128 15.24 7.03 6.21
N LEU A 129 14.06 7.64 6.11
CA LEU A 129 13.69 8.55 5.02
C LEU A 129 13.95 10.01 5.38
N THR A 130 13.95 10.88 4.37
CA THR A 130 13.96 12.33 4.58
C THR A 130 12.60 12.84 5.05
N SER A 131 12.58 13.91 5.83
CA SER A 131 11.35 14.49 6.41
C SER A 131 10.29 14.82 5.36
N GLY A 132 10.67 15.22 4.14
CA GLY A 132 9.73 15.47 3.04
C GLY A 132 8.99 14.21 2.59
N ILE A 133 9.70 13.08 2.45
CA ILE A 133 9.10 11.79 2.08
C ILE A 133 8.25 11.25 3.23
N LYS A 134 8.73 11.36 4.48
CA LYS A 134 7.95 10.96 5.66
C LYS A 134 6.59 11.65 5.68
N LYS A 135 6.56 12.98 5.49
CA LYS A 135 5.30 13.74 5.40
C LYS A 135 4.39 13.23 4.29
N LYS A 136 4.93 12.93 3.11
CA LYS A 136 4.13 12.41 1.99
C LYS A 136 3.52 11.04 2.30
N VAL A 137 4.30 10.13 2.88
CA VAL A 137 3.81 8.80 3.32
C VAL A 137 2.76 8.95 4.40
N CYS A 138 3.01 9.79 5.40
CA CYS A 138 2.06 10.06 6.46
C CYS A 138 0.72 10.58 5.91
N ASN A 139 0.74 11.51 4.94
CA ASN A 139 -0.50 11.98 4.28
C ASN A 139 -1.24 10.85 3.56
N MET A 140 -0.54 9.96 2.85
CA MET A 140 -1.16 8.78 2.23
C MET A 140 -1.78 7.83 3.26
N VAL A 141 -1.09 7.62 4.40
CA VAL A 141 -1.60 6.81 5.52
C VAL A 141 -2.84 7.46 6.14
N LEU A 142 -2.87 8.80 6.26
CA LEU A 142 -4.04 9.55 6.74
C LEU A 142 -5.24 9.38 5.80
N ASP A 143 -5.04 9.49 4.49
CA ASP A 143 -6.11 9.28 3.51
C ASP A 143 -6.60 7.82 3.53
N ARG A 144 -5.68 6.86 3.69
CA ARG A 144 -6.04 5.45 3.85
C ARG A 144 -6.84 5.22 5.14
N ALA A 145 -6.43 5.82 6.25
CA ALA A 145 -7.11 5.75 7.54
C ALA A 145 -8.55 6.28 7.44
N LYS A 146 -8.73 7.41 6.75
CA LYS A 146 -10.06 7.98 6.47
C LYS A 146 -10.94 7.07 5.62
N ASN A 147 -10.37 6.31 4.70
CA ASN A 147 -11.12 5.34 3.88
C ASN A 147 -11.49 4.04 4.63
N LEU A 148 -10.97 3.83 5.86
CA LEU A 148 -11.20 2.62 6.67
C LEU A 148 -12.23 2.83 7.79
N ILE A 149 -12.64 4.08 8.02
CA ILE A 149 -13.56 4.50 9.07
C ILE A 149 -14.92 4.86 8.47
#